data_AF-A0A4Q0ZA50-F1
#
_entry.id   AF-A0A4Q0ZA50-F1
#
_cell.length_a   1.000
_cell.length_b   1.000
_cell.length_c   1.000
_cell.angle_alpha   90.00
_cell.angle_beta   90.00
_cell.angle_gamma   90.00
#
_symmetry.space_group_name_H-M   'P 1'
#
loop_
_entity.id
_entity.type
_entity.pdbx_description
1 polymer ?
#
loop_
_entity_poly.entity_id
_entity_poly.type
_entity_poly.pdbx_seq_one_letter_code
_entity_poly.pdbx_strand_id
1 'polypeptide(L)' 'MSLYLPLTKIQHEIIVAISDLICIRESEPNNNKKTNINAFKISKHIKRDYKTVRTNLKKLKEIRC' A
#
# COMPACT_ATOMS: atom_id res chain seq x y z
N MET A 1 -13.08 -12.87 -17.99
CA MET A 1 -12.13 -13.66 -17.19
C MET A 1 -11.66 -12.81 -16.02
N SER A 2 -12.00 -13.19 -14.78
CA SER A 2 -11.45 -12.51 -13.60
C SER A 2 -9.97 -12.85 -13.51
N LEU A 3 -9.10 -11.86 -13.69
CA LEU A 3 -7.66 -11.96 -13.46
C LEU A 3 -7.43 -12.06 -11.94
N TYR A 4 -7.60 -13.26 -11.38
CA TYR A 4 -7.13 -13.57 -10.04
C TYR A 4 -5.61 -13.62 -10.07
N LEU A 5 -4.98 -12.49 -9.74
CA LEU A 5 -3.54 -12.45 -9.57
C LEU A 5 -3.18 -13.08 -8.22
N PRO A 6 -2.39 -14.16 -8.18
CA PRO A 6 -1.94 -14.72 -6.91
C PRO A 6 -1.00 -13.71 -6.23
N LEU A 7 -1.56 -12.93 -5.31
CA LEU A 7 -0.79 -12.03 -4.46
C LEU A 7 -0.15 -12.83 -3.33
N THR A 8 1.13 -12.59 -3.11
CA THR A 8 1.81 -13.08 -1.90
C THR A 8 1.20 -12.44 -0.65
N LYS A 9 1.32 -13.10 0.50
CA LYS A 9 0.84 -12.58 1.80
C LYS A 9 1.33 -11.16 2.08
N ILE A 10 2.59 -10.86 1.76
CA ILE A 10 3.19 -9.53 1.96
C ILE A 10 2.57 -8.49 1.02
N GLN A 11 2.29 -8.85 -0.23
CA GLN A 11 1.62 -7.93 -1.17
C GLN A 11 0.19 -7.61 -0.72
N HIS A 12 -0.52 -8.62 -0.20
CA HIS A 12 -1.84 -8.40 0.38
C HIS A 12 -1.77 -7.47 1.61
N GLU A 13 -0.84 -7.71 2.55
CA GLU A 13 -0.59 -6.82 3.70
C GLU A 13 -0.32 -5.37 3.26
N ILE A 14 0.45 -5.18 2.19
CA ILE A 14 0.75 -3.84 1.64
C ILE A 14 -0.50 -3.17 1.06
N ILE A 15 -1.34 -3.89 0.32
CA ILE A 15 -2.57 -3.34 -0.27
C ILE A 15 -3.55 -2.92 0.83
N VAL A 16 -3.78 -3.78 1.82
CA VAL A 16 -4.64 -3.47 2.97
C VAL A 16 -4.13 -2.22 3.69
N ALA A 17 -2.82 -2.13 3.95
CA ALA A 17 -2.23 -0.96 4.59
C ALA A 17 -2.39 0.33 3.77
N ILE A 18 -2.35 0.26 2.44
CA ILE A 18 -2.64 1.42 1.58
C ILE A 18 -4.09 1.85 1.76
N SER A 19 -5.03 0.90 1.71
CA SER A 19 -6.46 1.16 1.92
C SER A 19 -6.73 1.79 3.29
N ASP A 20 -6.12 1.27 4.36
CA ASP A 20 -6.27 1.82 5.71
C ASP A 20 -5.75 3.26 5.80
N LEU A 21 -4.58 3.54 5.22
CA LEU A 21 -4.00 4.88 5.20
C LEU A 21 -4.84 5.88 4.38
N ILE A 22 -5.55 5.41 3.35
CA ILE A 22 -6.52 6.23 2.61
C ILE A 22 -7.75 6.51 3.49
N CYS A 23 -8.34 5.49 4.10
CA CYS A 23 -9.52 5.64 4.94
C CYS A 23 -9.28 6.59 6.14
N ILE A 24 -8.13 6.43 6.80
CA ILE A 24 -7.71 7.34 7.90
C ILE A 24 -7.68 8.78 7.39
N ARG A 25 -7.10 9.00 6.22
CA ARG A 25 -6.97 10.34 5.65
C ARG A 25 -8.31 10.95 5.24
N GLU A 26 -9.18 10.17 4.62
CA GLU A 26 -10.51 10.63 4.23
C GLU A 26 -11.36 11.02 5.45
N SER A 27 -11.11 10.37 6.59
CA SER A 27 -11.77 10.64 7.87
C SER A 27 -11.25 11.89 8.59
N GLU A 28 -10.15 12.51 8.14
CA GLU A 28 -9.61 13.71 8.77
C GLU A 28 -10.39 14.98 8.33
N PRO A 29 -10.70 15.91 9.26
CA PRO A 29 -11.50 17.11 8.95
C PRO A 29 -10.82 18.11 7.99
N ASN A 30 -9.52 17.96 7.70
CA ASN A 30 -8.79 18.75 6.70
C ASN A 30 -8.19 17.84 5.62
N ASN A 31 -9.05 17.19 4.84
CA ASN A 31 -8.68 16.19 3.83
C ASN A 31 -8.15 16.75 2.49
N ASN A 32 -8.13 18.08 2.29
CA ASN A 32 -7.65 18.72 1.06
C ASN A 32 -6.16 18.55 0.73
N LYS A 33 -5.32 18.10 1.68
CA LYS A 33 -3.89 17.82 1.41
C LYS A 33 -3.71 16.46 0.74
N LYS A 34 -2.90 16.43 -0.32
CA LYS A 34 -2.47 15.23 -1.02
C LYS A 34 -1.92 14.17 -0.07
N THR A 35 -2.49 12.97 -0.09
CA THR A 35 -2.04 11.84 0.73
C THR A 35 -0.73 11.31 0.18
N ASN A 36 0.39 11.66 0.82
CA ASN A 36 1.68 11.07 0.49
C ASN A 36 1.74 9.66 1.09
N ILE A 37 1.32 8.65 0.34
CA ILE A 37 1.46 7.23 0.68
C ILE A 37 2.73 6.73 0.00
N ASN A 38 3.74 6.40 0.81
CA ASN A 38 5.04 5.94 0.33
C ASN A 38 5.47 4.67 1.08
N ALA A 39 6.51 4.01 0.55
CA ALA A 39 7.00 2.75 1.10
C ALA A 39 7.41 2.86 2.59
N PHE A 40 7.88 4.03 3.03
CA PHE A 40 8.27 4.27 4.41
C PHE A 40 7.06 4.35 5.37
N LYS A 41 5.99 5.02 4.97
CA LYS A 41 4.76 5.06 5.77
C LYS A 41 4.11 3.69 5.85
N ILE A 42 4.05 2.98 4.73
CA ILE A 42 3.53 1.61 4.69
C ILE A 42 4.36 0.71 5.60
N SER A 43 5.69 0.75 5.49
CA SER A 43 6.59 -0.08 6.31
C SER A 43 6.42 0.17 7.81
N LYS A 44 6.22 1.43 8.22
CA LYS A 44 5.89 1.77 9.61
C LYS A 44 4.52 1.23 10.04
N HIS A 45 3.51 1.31 9.17
CA HIS A 45 2.15 0.88 9.48
C HIS A 45 2.07 -0.64 9.70
N ILE A 46 2.70 -1.44 8.83
CA ILE A 46 2.69 -2.91 8.92
C ILE A 46 3.86 -3.50 9.71
N LYS A 47 4.73 -2.65 10.30
CA LYS A 47 5.93 -3.05 11.07
C LYS A 47 6.84 -4.03 10.29
N ARG A 48 7.12 -3.72 9.03
CA ARG A 48 7.99 -4.52 8.15
C ARG A 48 9.21 -3.73 7.72
N ASP A 49 10.24 -4.44 7.25
CA ASP A 49 11.41 -3.83 6.67
C ASP A 49 11.07 -3.00 5.41
N TYR A 50 11.65 -1.81 5.33
CA TYR A 50 11.41 -0.87 4.23
C TYR A 50 11.81 -1.44 2.86
N LYS A 51 12.93 -2.16 2.77
CA LYS A 51 13.38 -2.73 1.48
C LYS A 51 12.38 -3.76 0.99
N THR A 52 11.88 -4.61 1.89
CA THR A 52 10.85 -5.61 1.57
C THR A 52 9.58 -4.96 1.04
N VAL A 53 9.10 -3.90 1.69
CA VAL A 53 7.90 -3.16 1.26
C VAL A 53 8.13 -2.46 -0.09
N ARG A 54 9.28 -1.81 -0.26
CA ARG A 54 9.64 -1.13 -1.52
C ARG A 54 9.70 -2.08 -2.71
N THR A 55 10.30 -3.25 -2.54
CA THR A 55 10.41 -4.27 -3.60
C THR A 55 9.03 -4.79 -4.01
N ASN A 56 8.17 -5.12 -3.03
CA ASN A 56 6.83 -5.62 -3.33
C ASN A 56 5.91 -4.54 -3.92
N LEU A 57 6.03 -3.28 -3.49
CA LEU A 57 5.37 -2.14 -4.14
C LEU A 57 5.77 -1.98 -5.60
N LYS A 58 7.05 -2.18 -5.94
CA LYS A 58 7.53 -2.13 -7.33
C LYS A 58 6.87 -3.22 -8.17
N LYS A 59 6.87 -4.48 -7.67
CA LYS A 59 6.18 -5.60 -8.32
C LYS A 59 4.68 -5.34 -8.51
N LEU A 60 4.01 -4.76 -7.51
CA LEU A 60 2.59 -4.38 -7.58
C LEU A 60 2.32 -3.32 -8.65
N LYS A 61 3.24 -2.39 -8.90
CA LYS A 61 3.11 -1.42 -9.99
C LYS A 61 3.27 -2.06 -11.37
N GLU A 62 4.16 -3.04 -11.49
CA GLU A 62 4.42 -3.76 -12.74
C GLU A 62 3.23 -4.61 -13.18
N ILE A 63 2.36 -5.04 -12.26
CA ILE A 63 1.12 -5.77 -12.54
C ILE A 63 0.10 -4.96 -13.36
N ARG A 64 0.20 -3.62 -13.38
CA ARG A 64 -0.73 -2.74 -14.11
C ARG A 64 -0.49 -2.74 -15.64
N CYS A 65 0.52 -3.46 -16.13
CA CYS A 65 0.92 -3.50 -17.54
C CYS A 65 0.90 -4.92 -18.09
#